data_AF-A0A2V9MBB6-F1
#
_entry.id   AF-A0A2V9MBB6-F1
#
_cell.length_a   1.000
_cell.length_b   1.000
_cell.length_c   1.000
_cell.angle_alpha   90.00
_cell.angle_beta   90.00
_cell.angle_gamma   90.00
#
_symmetry.space_group_name_H-M   'P 1'
#
loop_
_entity.id
_entity.type
_entity.pdbx_description
1 polymer ?
#
loop_
_entity_poly.entity_id
_entity_poly.type
_entity_poly.pdbx_seq_one_letter_code
_entity_poly.pdbx_strand_id
1 'polypeptide(L)'
;MAEGALRFLLSSEPQAVRIRDDFVFKIFPMADPDGVARGGVRFNANGYDLNRNWDAVDPRRVPEIAVQRKAIFDWVDSGRRIDFFLTLHNTESEDYIAGPLSAGSPGVRKLAERLSTLLNELTAFHSPKGPRDSGQTTTPAMKGRMMVTQALFYERQIPAFLMELMVERSPKLRRLPTIEDRLEFGATLVKIISTAIADR
;
A
#
# COMPACT_ATOMS: atom_id res chain seq x y z
N MET A 1 8.63 4.53 -7.51
CA MET A 1 7.16 4.54 -7.30
C MET A 1 6.68 5.78 -6.58
N ALA A 2 6.92 5.91 -5.27
CA ALA A 2 6.44 7.05 -4.49
C ALA A 2 6.85 8.40 -5.10
N GLU A 3 8.09 8.50 -5.60
CA GLU A 3 8.56 9.68 -6.31
C GLU A 3 7.73 10.01 -7.57
N GLY A 4 7.43 9.02 -8.42
CA GLY A 4 6.63 9.23 -9.63
C GLY A 4 5.20 9.66 -9.31
N ALA A 5 4.60 9.06 -8.27
CA ALA A 5 3.30 9.48 -7.74
C ALA A 5 3.32 10.93 -7.26
N LEU A 6 4.33 11.32 -6.49
CA LEU A 6 4.50 12.69 -5.98
C LEU A 6 4.75 13.69 -7.11
N ARG A 7 5.61 13.36 -8.09
CA ARG A 7 5.87 14.22 -9.25
C ARG A 7 4.60 14.49 -10.05
N PHE A 8 3.78 13.46 -10.30
CA PHE A 8 2.48 13.64 -10.93
C PHE A 8 1.54 14.48 -10.06
N LEU A 9 1.40 14.13 -8.77
CA LEU A 9 0.54 14.86 -7.84
C LEU A 9 0.97 16.30 -7.64
N LEU A 10 2.22 16.69 -7.88
CA LEU A 10 2.68 18.08 -7.77
C LEU A 10 2.75 18.81 -9.12
N SER A 11 2.40 18.14 -10.22
CA SER A 11 2.44 18.74 -11.54
C SER A 11 1.24 19.66 -11.79
N SER A 12 1.37 20.47 -12.85
CA SER A 12 0.31 21.32 -13.39
C SER A 12 -0.60 20.58 -14.39
N GLU A 13 -0.46 19.26 -14.54
CA GLU A 13 -1.36 18.50 -15.41
C GLU A 13 -2.82 18.68 -14.95
N PRO A 14 -3.76 18.97 -15.86
CA PRO A 14 -5.17 19.20 -15.47
C PRO A 14 -5.79 18.02 -14.71
N GLN A 15 -5.38 16.79 -15.02
CA GLN A 15 -5.84 15.60 -14.28
C GLN A 15 -5.29 15.57 -12.85
N ALA A 16 -4.03 15.96 -12.63
CA ALA A 16 -3.44 16.03 -11.30
C ALA A 16 -4.12 17.10 -10.44
N VAL A 17 -4.43 18.27 -11.03
CA VAL A 17 -5.19 19.33 -10.36
C VAL A 17 -6.54 18.80 -9.88
N ARG A 18 -7.34 18.21 -10.79
CA ARG A 18 -8.66 17.64 -10.43
C ARG A 18 -8.56 16.59 -9.33
N ILE A 19 -7.59 15.67 -9.42
CA ILE A 19 -7.40 14.63 -8.40
C ILE A 19 -7.06 15.24 -7.02
N ARG A 20 -6.30 16.35 -6.97
CA ARG A 20 -6.03 17.05 -5.71
C ARG A 20 -7.23 17.82 -5.17
N ASP A 21 -8.13 18.27 -6.03
CA ASP A 21 -9.38 18.93 -5.61
C ASP A 21 -10.36 17.91 -4.99
N ASP A 22 -10.34 16.67 -5.49
CA ASP A 22 -11.24 15.60 -5.04
C ASP A 22 -10.72 14.82 -3.81
N PHE A 23 -9.40 14.71 -3.63
CA PHE A 23 -8.79 13.82 -2.64
C PHE A 23 -7.69 14.49 -1.81
N VAL A 24 -7.66 14.16 -0.51
CA VAL A 24 -6.54 14.47 0.38
C VAL A 24 -5.57 13.29 0.43
N PHE A 25 -4.34 13.50 -0.06
CA PHE A 25 -3.28 12.47 0.00
C PHE A 25 -2.47 12.60 1.29
N LYS A 26 -2.29 11.48 2.00
CA LYS A 26 -1.36 11.33 3.12
C LYS A 26 -0.32 10.28 2.73
N ILE A 27 0.93 10.71 2.57
CA ILE A 27 1.99 9.86 2.01
C ILE A 27 3.13 9.76 3.02
N PHE A 28 3.46 8.52 3.40
CA PHE A 28 4.71 8.19 4.08
C PHE A 28 5.71 7.69 3.02
N PRO A 29 6.66 8.53 2.56
CA PRO A 29 7.48 8.18 1.41
C PRO A 29 8.46 7.02 1.69
N MET A 30 8.80 6.81 2.96
CA MET A 30 9.73 5.79 3.40
C MET A 30 9.38 5.36 4.83
N ALA A 31 9.17 4.06 5.04
CA ALA A 31 8.84 3.50 6.34
C ALA A 31 10.07 3.13 7.18
N ASP A 32 11.19 2.77 6.53
CA ASP A 32 12.43 2.31 7.19
C ASP A 32 13.67 3.09 6.71
N PRO A 33 13.81 4.38 7.08
CA PRO A 33 14.96 5.18 6.65
C PRO A 33 16.31 4.61 7.11
N ASP A 34 16.38 4.06 8.32
CA ASP A 34 17.60 3.49 8.88
C ASP A 34 17.99 2.18 8.18
N GLY A 35 17.02 1.31 7.92
CA GLY A 35 17.21 0.09 7.14
C GLY A 35 17.76 0.40 5.75
N VAL A 36 17.12 1.34 5.04
CA VAL A 36 17.56 1.76 3.70
C VAL A 36 18.98 2.33 3.73
N ALA A 37 19.29 3.24 4.65
CA ALA A 37 20.60 3.87 4.75
C ALA A 37 21.74 2.86 4.99
N ARG A 38 21.45 1.72 5.62
CA ARG A 38 22.42 0.63 5.86
C ARG A 38 22.42 -0.47 4.81
N GLY A 39 21.61 -0.37 3.76
CA GLY A 39 21.45 -1.44 2.76
C GLY A 39 20.68 -2.67 3.28
N GLY A 40 19.88 -2.50 4.33
CA GLY A 40 18.96 -3.53 4.83
C GLY A 40 17.75 -3.69 3.92
N VAL A 41 17.18 -4.91 3.90
CA VAL A 41 16.08 -5.28 2.99
C VAL A 41 14.77 -5.61 3.69
N ARG A 42 14.77 -5.75 5.02
CA ARG A 42 13.60 -6.29 5.75
C ARG A 42 13.34 -5.73 7.14
N PHE A 43 14.38 -5.40 7.89
CA PHE A 43 14.28 -5.08 9.31
C PHE A 43 14.81 -3.67 9.59
N ASN A 44 14.15 -2.99 10.52
CA ASN A 44 14.60 -1.70 11.03
C ASN A 44 15.90 -1.83 11.86
N ALA A 45 16.37 -0.71 12.41
CA ALA A 45 17.59 -0.65 13.24
C ALA A 45 17.61 -1.58 14.45
N ASN A 46 16.44 -1.98 14.93
CA ASN A 46 16.30 -2.84 16.09
C ASN A 46 16.06 -4.31 15.72
N GLY A 47 16.10 -4.67 14.43
CA GLY A 47 15.87 -6.03 13.95
C GLY A 47 14.39 -6.41 13.83
N TYR A 48 13.47 -5.44 13.76
CA TYR A 48 12.04 -5.69 13.65
C TYR A 48 11.52 -5.47 12.24
N ASP A 49 10.63 -6.36 11.81
CA ASP A 49 9.92 -6.26 10.53
C ASP A 49 8.78 -5.26 10.67
N LEU A 50 8.86 -4.16 9.92
CA LEU A 50 7.89 -3.06 9.99
C LEU A 50 6.54 -3.38 9.34
N ASN A 51 6.45 -4.45 8.56
CA ASN A 51 5.19 -5.00 8.08
C ASN A 51 4.71 -6.18 8.95
N ARG A 52 5.21 -6.26 10.19
CA ARG A 52 4.78 -7.15 11.27
C ARG A 52 4.70 -6.34 12.56
N ASN A 53 4.28 -6.93 13.67
CA ASN A 53 4.21 -6.26 14.98
C ASN A 53 3.21 -5.10 15.09
N TRP A 54 2.28 -4.96 14.14
CA TRP A 54 1.23 -3.95 14.25
C TRP A 54 0.25 -4.22 15.40
N ASP A 55 0.28 -5.40 16.04
CA ASP A 55 -0.45 -5.79 17.25
C ASP A 55 0.36 -5.68 18.55
N ALA A 56 1.68 -5.47 18.45
CA ALA A 56 2.61 -5.50 19.58
C ALA A 56 3.56 -4.29 19.54
N VAL A 57 2.97 -3.10 19.41
CA VAL A 57 3.70 -1.84 19.20
C VAL A 57 4.43 -1.42 20.48
N ASP A 58 5.76 -1.49 20.44
CA ASP A 58 6.67 -0.90 21.44
C ASP A 58 7.43 0.26 20.79
N PRO A 59 7.17 1.53 21.17
CA PRO A 59 7.83 2.70 20.58
C PRO A 59 9.36 2.70 20.70
N ARG A 60 9.96 1.91 21.60
CA ARG A 60 11.42 1.80 21.71
C ARG A 60 12.03 0.84 20.68
N ARG A 61 11.23 -0.12 20.18
CA ARG A 61 11.65 -1.18 19.24
C ARG A 61 11.22 -0.89 17.81
N VAL A 62 9.98 -0.43 17.66
CA VAL A 62 9.33 -0.12 16.38
C VAL A 62 8.75 1.31 16.40
N PRO A 63 9.59 2.35 16.62
CA PRO A 63 9.14 3.74 16.64
C PRO A 63 8.40 4.11 15.36
N GLU A 64 8.79 3.56 14.21
CA GLU A 64 8.21 3.81 12.90
C GLU A 64 6.75 3.33 12.82
N ILE A 65 6.46 2.13 13.35
CA ILE A 65 5.08 1.64 13.46
C ILE A 65 4.30 2.50 14.44
N ALA A 66 4.89 2.82 15.59
CA ALA A 66 4.21 3.59 16.63
C ALA A 66 3.72 4.95 16.13
N VAL A 67 4.57 5.70 15.43
CA VAL A 67 4.18 7.02 14.90
C VAL A 67 3.20 6.93 13.73
N GLN A 68 3.39 5.99 12.80
CA GLN A 68 2.48 5.80 11.67
C GLN A 68 1.09 5.38 12.14
N ARG A 69 1.02 4.39 13.04
CA ARG A 69 -0.25 3.91 13.60
C ARG A 69 -0.96 5.02 14.36
N LYS A 70 -0.24 5.77 15.20
CA LYS A 70 -0.82 6.92 15.92
C LYS A 70 -1.39 7.95 14.94
N ALA A 71 -0.63 8.35 13.93
CA ALA A 71 -1.07 9.35 12.95
C ALA A 71 -2.33 8.91 12.18
N ILE A 72 -2.38 7.64 11.76
CA ILE A 72 -3.54 7.08 11.03
C ILE A 72 -4.75 6.96 11.96
N PHE A 73 -4.57 6.48 13.19
CA PHE A 73 -5.67 6.27 14.12
C PHE A 73 -6.21 7.58 14.67
N ASP A 74 -5.36 8.54 15.05
CA ASP A 74 -5.80 9.89 15.43
C ASP A 74 -6.63 10.55 14.31
N TRP A 75 -6.26 10.31 13.05
CA TRP A 75 -7.02 10.81 11.90
C TRP A 75 -8.43 10.22 11.88
N VAL A 76 -8.56 8.90 11.97
CA VAL A 76 -9.87 8.24 11.91
C VAL A 76 -10.70 8.51 13.17
N ASP A 77 -10.07 8.46 14.34
CA ASP A 77 -10.72 8.64 15.65
C ASP A 77 -11.24 10.06 15.86
N SER A 78 -10.70 11.04 15.12
CA SER A 78 -11.25 12.40 15.06
C SER A 78 -12.48 12.57 14.16
N GLY A 79 -13.02 11.47 13.63
CA GLY A 79 -14.23 11.44 12.79
C GLY A 79 -13.95 11.61 11.28
N ARG A 80 -12.69 11.62 10.85
CA ARG A 80 -12.34 11.69 9.42
C ARG A 80 -12.26 10.28 8.83
N ARG A 81 -12.58 10.15 7.54
CA ARG A 81 -12.50 8.86 6.83
C ARG A 81 -11.14 8.65 6.16
N ILE A 82 -10.81 7.39 5.93
CA ILE A 82 -9.77 6.96 4.98
C ILE A 82 -10.47 6.06 3.97
N ASP A 83 -10.62 6.55 2.74
CA ASP A 83 -11.33 5.84 1.67
C ASP A 83 -10.56 4.64 1.11
N PHE A 84 -9.24 4.76 1.19
CA PHE A 84 -8.29 3.83 0.63
C PHE A 84 -6.93 3.98 1.33
N PHE A 85 -6.35 2.86 1.74
CA PHE A 85 -4.96 2.79 2.20
C PHE A 85 -4.21 1.78 1.33
N LEU A 86 -2.97 2.12 0.96
CA LEU A 86 -2.08 1.25 0.21
C LEU A 86 -0.68 1.25 0.81
N THR A 87 -0.18 0.06 1.17
CA THR A 87 1.23 -0.15 1.46
C THR A 87 1.92 -0.78 0.25
N LEU A 88 3.11 -0.25 -0.10
CA LEU A 88 3.86 -0.65 -1.28
C LEU A 88 5.05 -1.51 -0.89
N HIS A 89 5.21 -2.65 -1.55
CA HIS A 89 6.25 -3.64 -1.30
C HIS A 89 6.78 -4.20 -2.63
N ASN A 90 7.76 -5.09 -2.51
CA ASN A 90 8.34 -5.81 -3.63
C ASN A 90 8.43 -7.31 -3.37
N THR A 91 8.39 -8.08 -4.45
CA THR A 91 8.51 -9.54 -4.44
C THR A 91 9.37 -10.03 -5.60
N GLU A 92 9.98 -11.19 -5.41
CA GLU A 92 10.73 -11.93 -6.43
C GLU A 92 9.80 -12.86 -7.25
N SER A 93 8.49 -12.85 -6.97
CA SER A 93 7.52 -13.79 -7.54
C SER A 93 6.56 -13.15 -8.55
N GLU A 94 5.33 -12.84 -8.15
CA GLU A 94 4.25 -12.31 -9.00
C GLU A 94 3.76 -10.98 -8.43
N ASP A 95 3.37 -10.03 -9.28
CA ASP A 95 2.65 -8.84 -8.81
C ASP A 95 1.32 -9.28 -8.18
N TYR A 96 0.93 -8.66 -7.07
CA TYR A 96 -0.41 -8.82 -6.54
C TYR A 96 -0.81 -7.67 -5.63
N ILE A 97 -2.12 -7.46 -5.52
CA ILE A 97 -2.70 -6.71 -4.42
C ILE A 97 -3.37 -7.67 -3.46
N ALA A 98 -3.32 -7.37 -2.17
CA ALA A 98 -3.98 -8.13 -1.14
C ALA A 98 -4.73 -7.22 -0.17
N GLY A 99 -5.94 -7.59 0.22
CA GLY A 99 -6.76 -6.83 1.17
C GLY A 99 -7.85 -7.70 1.80
N PRO A 100 -8.72 -7.15 2.66
CA PRO A 100 -9.75 -7.92 3.37
C PRO A 100 -10.94 -8.20 2.45
N LEU A 101 -10.78 -9.10 1.48
CA LEU A 101 -11.78 -9.40 0.45
C LEU A 101 -12.93 -10.26 1.00
N SER A 102 -12.65 -11.15 1.94
CA SER A 102 -13.65 -12.00 2.60
C SER A 102 -14.28 -11.31 3.80
N ALA A 103 -13.47 -10.61 4.60
CA ALA A 103 -13.91 -9.94 5.83
C ALA A 103 -14.50 -8.55 5.59
N GLY A 104 -14.11 -7.87 4.50
CA GLY A 104 -14.60 -6.56 4.12
C GLY A 104 -15.99 -6.57 3.49
N SER A 105 -16.60 -5.40 3.37
CA SER A 105 -17.88 -5.24 2.70
C SER A 105 -17.79 -5.59 1.20
N PRO A 106 -18.92 -5.86 0.52
CA PRO A 106 -18.93 -6.04 -0.94
C PRO A 106 -18.26 -4.89 -1.71
N GLY A 107 -18.34 -3.66 -1.19
CA GLY A 107 -17.67 -2.50 -1.78
C GLY A 107 -16.15 -2.53 -1.69
N VAL A 108 -15.58 -3.12 -0.62
CA VAL A 108 -14.13 -3.33 -0.48
C VAL A 108 -13.63 -4.35 -1.51
N ARG A 109 -14.37 -5.45 -1.69
CA ARG A 109 -14.04 -6.45 -2.72
C ARG A 109 -14.12 -5.86 -4.13
N LYS A 110 -15.22 -5.17 -4.46
CA LYS A 110 -15.40 -4.51 -5.77
C LYS A 110 -14.29 -3.50 -6.06
N LEU A 111 -13.87 -2.73 -5.04
CA LEU A 111 -12.74 -1.81 -5.16
C LEU A 111 -11.45 -2.58 -5.51
N ALA A 112 -11.15 -3.67 -4.82
CA ALA A 112 -9.94 -4.46 -5.06
C ALA A 112 -9.93 -5.06 -6.47
N GLU A 113 -11.05 -5.65 -6.90
CA GLU A 113 -11.21 -6.20 -8.25
C GLU A 113 -11.01 -5.13 -9.32
N ARG A 114 -11.65 -3.98 -9.16
CA ARG A 114 -11.49 -2.83 -10.08
C ARG A 114 -10.05 -2.32 -10.12
N LEU A 115 -9.41 -2.17 -8.95
CA LEU A 115 -8.02 -1.76 -8.85
C LEU A 115 -7.12 -2.76 -9.58
N SER A 116 -7.32 -4.06 -9.37
CA SER A 116 -6.57 -5.12 -10.04
C SER A 116 -6.75 -5.08 -11.56
N THR A 117 -7.98 -4.89 -12.05
CA THR A 117 -8.25 -4.77 -13.49
C THR A 117 -7.52 -3.58 -14.10
N LEU A 118 -7.70 -2.38 -13.53
CA LEU A 118 -7.08 -1.16 -14.03
C LEU A 118 -5.54 -1.23 -13.99
N LEU A 119 -4.96 -1.82 -12.94
CA LEU A 119 -3.51 -2.04 -12.86
C LEU A 119 -3.03 -2.94 -14.00
N ASN A 120 -3.71 -4.07 -14.24
CA ASN A 120 -3.35 -4.97 -15.32
C ASN A 120 -3.56 -4.32 -16.71
N GLU A 121 -4.57 -3.48 -16.90
CA GLU A 121 -4.83 -2.89 -18.21
C GLU A 121 -3.88 -1.73 -18.54
N LEU A 122 -3.54 -0.91 -17.55
CA LEU A 122 -2.92 0.40 -17.77
C LEU A 122 -1.45 0.45 -17.36
N THR A 123 -0.87 -0.64 -16.86
CA THR A 123 0.52 -0.67 -16.40
C THR A 123 1.22 -1.99 -16.72
N ALA A 124 2.52 -2.05 -16.40
CA ALA A 124 3.31 -3.27 -16.41
C ALA A 124 2.93 -4.29 -15.31
N PHE A 125 2.00 -3.98 -14.40
CA PHE A 125 1.49 -4.88 -13.38
C PHE A 125 0.93 -6.16 -14.00
N HIS A 126 1.31 -7.32 -13.48
CA HIS A 126 0.90 -8.60 -14.01
C HIS A 126 0.46 -9.55 -12.89
N SER A 127 -0.85 -9.58 -12.67
CA SER A 127 -1.50 -10.42 -11.65
C SER A 127 -2.70 -11.17 -12.25
N PRO A 128 -2.47 -12.23 -13.04
CA PRO A 128 -3.53 -13.00 -13.70
C PRO A 128 -4.52 -13.65 -12.73
N LYS A 129 -4.14 -13.86 -11.47
CA LYS A 129 -5.01 -14.45 -10.44
C LYS A 129 -5.92 -13.45 -9.74
N GLY A 130 -5.75 -12.15 -10.02
CA GLY A 130 -6.53 -11.09 -9.38
C GLY A 130 -6.12 -10.82 -7.92
N PRO A 131 -6.92 -10.02 -7.21
CA PRO A 131 -6.62 -9.61 -5.84
C PRO A 131 -6.67 -10.80 -4.87
N ARG A 132 -5.76 -10.82 -3.90
CA ARG A 132 -5.67 -11.87 -2.88
C ARG A 132 -6.39 -11.47 -1.60
N ASP A 133 -7.00 -12.43 -0.94
CA ASP A 133 -7.61 -12.20 0.37
C ASP A 133 -6.56 -12.19 1.48
N SER A 134 -6.57 -11.13 2.29
CA SER A 134 -5.78 -11.00 3.50
C SER A 134 -6.60 -11.53 4.67
N GLY A 135 -6.47 -12.82 4.95
CA GLY A 135 -7.07 -13.42 6.14
C GLY A 135 -6.55 -12.79 7.44
N GLN A 136 -7.17 -13.12 8.56
CA GLN A 136 -6.67 -12.74 9.88
C GLN A 136 -5.46 -13.63 10.23
N THR A 137 -4.24 -13.06 10.28
CA THR A 137 -3.02 -13.85 10.56
C THR A 137 -2.64 -13.88 12.04
N THR A 138 -3.26 -13.05 12.88
CA THR A 138 -2.89 -12.90 14.29
C THR A 138 -3.92 -13.58 15.17
N THR A 139 -3.55 -14.73 15.73
CA THR A 139 -4.24 -15.39 16.83
C THR A 139 -3.50 -15.06 18.14
N PRO A 140 -4.08 -15.33 19.34
CA PRO A 140 -3.34 -15.22 20.60
C PRO A 140 -1.99 -15.96 20.60
N ALA A 141 -1.84 -17.02 19.79
CA ALA A 141 -0.61 -17.79 19.63
C ALA A 141 0.42 -17.18 18.65
N MET A 142 0.07 -16.13 17.90
CA MET A 142 0.90 -15.54 16.83
C MET A 142 1.11 -14.04 17.01
N LYS A 143 1.28 -13.59 18.25
CA LYS A 143 1.60 -12.20 18.58
C LYS A 143 2.82 -11.71 17.80
N GLY A 144 2.76 -10.49 17.29
CA GLY A 144 3.82 -9.87 16.49
C GLY A 144 3.76 -10.20 15.00
N ARG A 145 2.75 -10.95 14.52
CA ARG A 145 2.62 -11.33 13.10
C ARG A 145 1.65 -10.44 12.32
N MET A 146 1.00 -9.48 12.99
CA MET A 146 0.01 -8.62 12.35
C MET A 146 0.66 -7.63 11.38
N MET A 147 0.16 -7.60 10.14
CA MET A 147 0.55 -6.65 9.10
C MET A 147 -0.20 -5.33 9.25
N VAL A 148 0.29 -4.27 8.61
CA VAL A 148 -0.36 -2.96 8.60
C VAL A 148 -1.81 -3.03 8.12
N THR A 149 -2.06 -3.67 6.98
CA THR A 149 -3.41 -3.74 6.38
C THR A 149 -4.42 -4.41 7.30
N GLN A 150 -3.98 -5.41 8.05
CA GLN A 150 -4.82 -6.13 9.00
C GLN A 150 -5.13 -5.28 10.23
N ALA A 151 -4.13 -4.63 10.83
CA ALA A 151 -4.35 -3.75 11.97
C ALA A 151 -5.31 -2.61 11.61
N LEU A 152 -5.09 -1.95 10.46
CA LEU A 152 -5.94 -0.87 10.00
C LEU A 152 -7.39 -1.34 9.74
N PHE A 153 -7.57 -2.51 9.13
CA PHE A 153 -8.90 -3.04 8.85
C PHE A 153 -9.60 -3.56 10.11
N TYR A 154 -9.00 -4.47 10.88
CA TYR A 154 -9.69 -5.10 12.01
C TYR A 154 -9.95 -4.13 13.17
N GLU A 155 -9.13 -3.10 13.34
CA GLU A 155 -9.30 -2.14 14.44
C GLU A 155 -10.13 -0.91 14.08
N ARG A 156 -10.18 -0.52 12.80
CA ARG A 156 -10.83 0.74 12.36
C ARG A 156 -11.63 0.63 11.06
N GLN A 157 -11.78 -0.58 10.52
CA GLN A 157 -12.51 -0.86 9.27
C GLN A 157 -12.01 -0.03 8.07
N ILE A 158 -10.72 0.36 8.08
CA ILE A 158 -10.10 1.09 6.98
C ILE A 158 -9.94 0.14 5.78
N PRO A 159 -10.38 0.51 4.56
CA PRO A 159 -10.12 -0.25 3.33
C PRO A 159 -8.63 -0.24 2.98
N ALA A 160 -7.88 -1.18 3.55
CA ALA A 160 -6.43 -1.24 3.49
C ALA A 160 -5.94 -2.39 2.60
N PHE A 161 -5.06 -2.04 1.67
CA PHE A 161 -4.48 -2.95 0.70
C PHE A 161 -2.96 -2.93 0.77
N LEU A 162 -2.38 -4.07 0.46
CA LEU A 162 -0.96 -4.23 0.21
C LEU A 162 -0.78 -4.47 -1.28
N MET A 163 0.27 -3.91 -1.86
CA MET A 163 0.70 -4.21 -3.22
C MET A 163 2.14 -4.71 -3.19
N GLU A 164 2.34 -5.90 -3.75
CA GLU A 164 3.67 -6.38 -4.10
C GLU A 164 3.94 -6.13 -5.57
N LEU A 165 5.15 -5.64 -5.86
CA LEU A 165 5.65 -5.54 -7.23
C LEU A 165 6.89 -6.38 -7.46
N MET A 166 6.90 -7.06 -8.59
CA MET A 166 7.99 -7.91 -9.04
C MET A 166 9.26 -7.08 -9.24
N VAL A 167 10.36 -7.46 -8.61
CA VAL A 167 11.71 -6.90 -8.88
C VAL A 167 12.49 -7.75 -9.88
N GLU A 168 12.00 -8.95 -10.16
CA GLU A 168 12.48 -9.85 -11.19
C GLU A 168 11.91 -9.52 -12.58
N ARG A 169 12.20 -10.38 -13.57
CA ARG A 169 11.79 -10.19 -14.96
C ARG A 169 10.26 -10.11 -15.10
N SER A 170 9.74 -8.91 -15.33
CA SER A 170 8.31 -8.68 -15.57
C SER A 170 7.83 -9.39 -16.84
N PRO A 171 6.74 -10.16 -16.81
CA PRO A 171 6.14 -10.78 -17.98
C PRO A 171 5.71 -9.78 -19.06
N LYS A 172 5.24 -8.59 -18.66
CA LYS A 172 4.79 -7.54 -19.58
C LYS A 172 5.93 -6.74 -20.18
N LEU A 173 6.93 -6.39 -19.37
CA LEU A 173 8.11 -5.65 -19.85
C LEU A 173 9.08 -6.55 -20.61
N ARG A 174 9.08 -7.86 -20.33
CA ARG A 174 10.04 -8.86 -20.85
C ARG A 174 11.51 -8.56 -20.47
N ARG A 175 11.71 -7.76 -19.42
CA ARG A 175 13.01 -7.37 -18.82
C ARG A 175 12.81 -7.04 -17.33
N LEU A 176 13.91 -6.78 -16.62
CA LEU A 176 13.84 -6.21 -15.27
C LEU A 176 13.21 -4.79 -15.33
N PRO A 177 12.35 -4.42 -14.37
CA PRO A 177 11.86 -3.06 -14.25
C PRO A 177 13.00 -2.07 -13.97
N THR A 178 13.03 -0.94 -14.67
CA THR A 178 13.98 0.16 -14.43
C THR A 178 13.39 1.21 -13.49
N ILE A 179 14.19 2.20 -13.13
CA ILE A 179 13.73 3.36 -12.35
C ILE A 179 12.62 4.09 -13.09
N GLU A 180 12.77 4.29 -14.40
CA GLU A 180 11.78 4.96 -15.26
C GLU A 180 10.43 4.22 -15.22
N ASP A 181 10.42 2.89 -15.33
CA ASP A 181 9.17 2.12 -15.20
C ASP A 181 8.52 2.34 -13.83
N ARG A 182 9.32 2.44 -12.75
CA ARG A 182 8.80 2.69 -11.39
C ARG A 182 8.30 4.11 -11.20
N LEU A 183 8.84 5.09 -11.92
CA LEU A 183 8.36 6.47 -11.92
C LEU A 183 7.04 6.56 -12.68
N GLU A 184 6.98 5.99 -13.89
CA GLU A 184 5.76 5.93 -14.69
C GLU A 184 4.65 5.17 -13.96
N PHE A 185 4.96 4.00 -13.40
CA PHE A 185 4.01 3.22 -12.60
C PHE A 185 3.44 4.04 -11.44
N GLY A 186 4.28 4.80 -10.74
CA GLY A 186 3.84 5.65 -9.63
C GLY A 186 2.86 6.74 -10.07
N ALA A 187 3.14 7.42 -11.18
CA ALA A 187 2.24 8.43 -11.74
C ALA A 187 0.89 7.83 -12.17
N THR A 188 0.93 6.68 -12.87
CA THR A 188 -0.28 5.98 -13.33
C THR A 188 -1.08 5.39 -12.17
N LEU A 189 -0.42 4.90 -11.12
CA LEU A 189 -1.06 4.35 -9.92
C LEU A 189 -2.01 5.36 -9.27
N VAL A 190 -1.62 6.64 -9.16
CA VAL A 190 -2.48 7.69 -8.58
C VAL A 190 -3.76 7.85 -9.41
N LYS A 191 -3.63 7.89 -10.74
CA LYS A 191 -4.77 7.99 -11.67
C LYS A 191 -5.70 6.79 -11.57
N ILE A 192 -5.12 5.61 -11.41
CA ILE A 192 -5.86 4.35 -11.21
C ILE A 192 -6.62 4.37 -9.89
N ILE A 193 -5.97 4.74 -8.78
CA ILE A 193 -6.58 4.80 -7.46
C ILE A 193 -7.75 5.79 -7.46
N SER A 194 -7.57 7.00 -7.99
CA SER A 194 -8.64 8.00 -8.06
C SER A 194 -9.83 7.48 -8.87
N THR A 195 -9.57 6.83 -10.01
CA THR A 195 -10.60 6.21 -10.86
C THR A 195 -11.28 5.03 -10.17
N ALA A 196 -10.56 4.27 -9.35
CA ALA A 196 -11.10 3.13 -8.61
C ALA A 196 -12.02 3.55 -7.46
N ILE A 197 -11.72 4.69 -6.81
CA ILE A 197 -12.50 5.21 -5.69
C ILE A 197 -13.72 6.02 -6.14
N ALA A 198 -13.62 6.78 -7.23
CA ALA A 198 -14.66 7.74 -7.65
C ALA A 198 -16.01 7.12 -8.08
N ASP A 199 -16.08 5.80 -8.28
CA ASP A 199 -17.30 5.10 -8.69
C ASP A 199 -17.96 4.36 -7.49
N ARG A 200 -17.99 5.05 -6.36
CA ARG A 200 -18.55 4.60 -5.07
C ARG A 200 -19.83 5.36 -4.72
#